data_AF-A0A916Z9C6-F1
#
_entry.id   AF-A0A916Z9C6-F1
#
_cell.length_a   1.000
_cell.length_b   1.000
_cell.length_c   1.000
_cell.angle_alpha   90.00
_cell.angle_beta   90.00
_cell.angle_gamma   90.00
#
_symmetry.space_group_name_H-M   'P 1'
#
loop_
_entity.id
_entity.type
_entity.pdbx_description
1 polymer ?
#
loop_
_entity_poly.entity_id
_entity_poly.type
_entity_poly.pdbx_seq_one_letter_code
_entity_poly.pdbx_strand_id
1 'polypeptide(L)'
;MSAATLNSRASHFVRYSQFGAAAALRLIGWLCVTLLASLGVIALMAFAIGNFTVDGTMLQLDNLASRYVDADVGRQAQFQHYLLIVWAIALTAIGFFRRGSLAQAVRDSEKNDG
;
A
#
# COMPACT_ATOMS: atom_id res chain seq x y z
N MET A 1 19.84 42.25 -17.59
CA MET A 1 19.08 41.19 -16.87
C MET A 1 19.85 40.88 -15.58
N SER A 2 19.29 41.23 -14.42
CA SER A 2 20.04 41.29 -13.14
C SER A 2 20.21 39.91 -12.50
N ALA A 3 21.36 39.65 -11.86
CA ALA A 3 21.67 38.40 -11.16
C ALA A 3 20.59 37.99 -10.13
N ALA A 4 19.91 38.98 -9.52
CA ALA A 4 18.80 38.75 -8.60
C ALA A 4 17.60 38.04 -9.24
N THR A 5 17.32 38.29 -10.53
CA THR A 5 16.20 37.69 -11.26
C THR A 5 16.47 36.24 -11.68
N LEU A 6 17.73 35.89 -11.97
CA LEU A 6 18.16 34.51 -12.21
C LEU A 6 18.15 33.68 -10.91
N ASN A 7 18.61 34.27 -9.80
CA ASN A 7 18.62 33.61 -8.49
C ASN A 7 17.20 33.31 -7.97
N SER A 8 16.26 34.23 -8.16
CA SER A 8 14.85 34.01 -7.81
C SER A 8 14.21 32.90 -8.65
N ARG A 9 14.48 32.82 -9.97
CA ARG A 9 13.95 31.74 -10.81
C ARG A 9 14.54 30.37 -10.45
N ALA A 10 15.82 30.31 -10.10
CA ALA A 10 16.49 29.09 -9.65
C ALA A 10 15.95 28.61 -8.30
N SER A 11 15.70 29.50 -7.34
CA SER A 11 15.19 29.13 -6.02
C SER A 11 13.73 28.64 -6.06
N HIS A 12 12.90 29.19 -6.96
CA HIS A 12 11.55 28.67 -7.20
C HIS A 12 11.59 27.26 -7.79
N PHE A 13 12.46 26.99 -8.76
CA PHE A 13 12.58 25.65 -9.37
C PHE A 13 13.01 24.57 -8.36
N VAL A 14 13.94 24.90 -7.47
CA VAL A 14 14.38 24.00 -6.38
C VAL A 14 13.26 23.77 -5.35
N ARG A 15 12.47 24.79 -5.00
CA ARG A 15 11.30 24.60 -4.12
C ARG A 15 10.26 23.69 -4.75
N TYR A 16 9.95 23.85 -6.04
CA TYR A 16 8.98 22.99 -6.73
C TYR A 16 9.41 21.52 -6.76
N SER A 17 10.69 21.23 -7.00
CA SER A 17 11.19 19.85 -6.96
C SER A 17 11.18 19.27 -5.54
N GLN A 18 11.43 20.09 -4.52
CA GLN A 18 11.34 19.68 -3.11
C GLN A 18 9.90 19.32 -2.71
N PHE A 19 8.90 20.12 -3.11
CA PHE A 19 7.49 19.79 -2.85
C PHE A 19 7.07 18.49 -3.55
N GLY A 20 7.45 18.32 -4.82
CA GLY A 20 7.19 17.10 -5.57
C GLY A 20 7.82 15.86 -4.93
N ALA A 21 9.09 15.96 -4.51
CA ALA A 21 9.79 14.87 -3.82
C ALA A 21 9.17 14.55 -2.46
N ALA A 22 8.81 15.56 -1.67
CA ALA A 22 8.19 15.38 -0.35
C ALA A 22 6.79 14.75 -0.46
N ALA A 23 6.01 15.13 -1.48
CA ALA A 23 4.71 14.53 -1.76
C ALA A 23 4.86 13.08 -2.24
N ALA A 24 5.78 12.81 -3.16
CA ALA A 24 6.04 11.46 -3.66
C ALA A 24 6.48 10.52 -2.53
N LEU A 25 7.37 10.95 -1.64
CA LEU A 25 7.83 10.13 -0.52
C LEU A 25 6.69 9.83 0.47
N ARG A 26 5.81 10.80 0.74
CA ARG A 26 4.60 10.58 1.55
C ARG A 26 3.63 9.62 0.89
N LEU A 27 3.41 9.74 -0.42
CA LEU A 27 2.56 8.83 -1.17
C LEU A 27 3.12 7.41 -1.18
N ILE A 28 4.43 7.24 -1.35
CA ILE A 28 5.10 5.94 -1.31
C ILE A 28 5.03 5.35 0.09
N GLY A 29 5.34 6.12 1.13
CA GLY A 29 5.21 5.69 2.53
C GLY A 29 3.78 5.29 2.88
N TRP A 30 2.80 6.03 2.35
CA TRP A 30 1.42 5.65 2.43
C TRP A 30 1.19 4.32 1.68
N LEU A 31 1.42 4.23 0.37
CA LEU A 31 1.21 2.99 -0.38
C LEU A 31 1.88 1.77 0.24
N CYS A 32 3.15 1.87 0.66
CA CYS A 32 3.91 0.80 1.28
C CYS A 32 3.23 0.26 2.55
N VAL A 33 2.83 1.14 3.48
CA VAL A 33 2.15 0.71 4.70
C VAL A 33 0.75 0.16 4.41
N THR A 34 0.01 0.73 3.45
CA THR A 34 -1.31 0.20 3.05
C THR A 34 -1.17 -1.20 2.45
N LEU A 35 -0.17 -1.42 1.57
CA LEU A 35 0.14 -2.71 0.97
C LEU A 35 0.54 -3.72 2.05
N LEU A 36 1.46 -3.37 2.94
CA LEU A 36 1.90 -4.26 4.02
C LEU A 36 0.75 -4.64 4.95
N ALA A 37 -0.09 -3.67 5.34
CA ALA A 37 -1.26 -3.93 6.16
C ALA A 37 -2.28 -4.85 5.45
N SER A 38 -2.50 -4.67 4.14
CA SER A 38 -3.39 -5.54 3.37
C SER A 38 -2.89 -6.99 3.30
N LEU A 39 -1.58 -7.20 3.13
CA LEU A 39 -0.97 -8.53 3.22
C LEU A 39 -1.08 -9.10 4.64
N GLY A 40 -0.92 -8.27 5.65
CA GLY A 40 -1.13 -8.63 7.05
C GLY A 40 -2.56 -9.13 7.32
N VAL A 41 -3.59 -8.54 6.71
CA VAL A 41 -4.98 -9.03 6.82
C VAL A 41 -5.12 -10.43 6.24
N ILE A 42 -4.53 -10.71 5.07
CA ILE A 42 -4.53 -12.06 4.48
C ILE A 42 -3.82 -13.05 5.40
N ALA A 43 -2.66 -12.66 5.95
CA ALA A 43 -1.92 -13.49 6.89
C ALA A 43 -2.71 -13.77 8.18
N LEU A 44 -3.39 -12.75 8.73
CA LEU A 44 -4.25 -12.90 9.91
C LEU A 44 -5.47 -13.80 9.63
N MET A 45 -6.03 -13.74 8.43
CA MET A 45 -7.11 -14.65 8.03
C MET A 45 -6.62 -16.10 7.96
N ALA A 46 -5.46 -16.34 7.36
CA ALA A 46 -4.83 -17.67 7.35
C ALA A 46 -4.55 -18.15 8.78
N PHE A 47 -4.05 -17.26 9.64
CA PHE A 47 -3.81 -17.54 11.06
C PHE A 47 -5.09 -17.88 11.83
N ALA A 48 -6.18 -17.16 11.56
CA ALA A 48 -7.48 -17.42 12.15
C ALA A 48 -8.05 -18.78 11.70
N ILE A 49 -7.92 -19.14 10.42
CA ILE A 49 -8.33 -20.47 9.90
C ILE A 49 -7.43 -21.57 10.51
N GLY A 50 -6.16 -21.26 10.78
CA GLY A 50 -5.21 -22.10 11.52
C GLY A 50 -5.44 -22.19 13.03
N ASN A 51 -6.63 -21.81 13.51
CA ASN A 51 -7.02 -21.80 14.93
C ASN A 51 -6.09 -20.94 15.82
N PHE A 52 -5.54 -19.85 15.28
CA PHE A 52 -4.58 -18.96 15.95
C PHE A 52 -3.30 -19.68 16.42
N THR A 53 -2.89 -20.71 15.70
CA THR A 53 -1.63 -21.44 15.95
C THR A 53 -0.76 -21.46 14.71
N VAL A 54 0.56 -21.43 14.90
CA VAL A 54 1.51 -21.52 13.77
C VAL A 54 1.39 -22.89 13.08
N ASP A 55 1.33 -23.97 13.86
CA ASP A 55 1.20 -25.33 13.33
C ASP A 55 -0.10 -25.52 12.53
N GLY A 56 -1.22 -25.05 13.06
CA GLY A 56 -2.51 -25.08 12.35
C GLY A 56 -2.49 -24.26 11.07
N THR A 57 -1.84 -23.08 11.10
CA THR A 57 -1.70 -22.23 9.89
C THR A 57 -0.87 -22.93 8.83
N MET A 58 0.27 -23.51 9.21
CA MET A 58 1.16 -24.22 8.28
C MET A 58 0.46 -25.44 7.67
N LEU A 59 -0.32 -26.18 8.46
CA LEU A 59 -1.12 -27.30 7.96
C LEU A 59 -2.17 -26.85 6.92
N GLN A 60 -2.84 -25.72 7.15
CA GLN A 60 -3.80 -25.19 6.18
C GLN A 60 -3.12 -24.70 4.90
N LEU A 61 -1.93 -24.09 5.01
CA LEU A 61 -1.14 -23.67 3.86
C LEU A 61 -0.64 -24.87 3.03
N ASP A 62 -0.20 -25.94 3.70
CA ASP A 62 0.24 -27.17 3.02
C ASP A 62 -0.92 -27.82 2.24
N ASN A 63 -2.08 -27.96 2.89
CA ASN A 63 -3.30 -28.45 2.24
C ASN A 63 -3.72 -27.57 1.04
N LEU A 64 -3.62 -26.25 1.18
CA LEU A 64 -3.95 -25.32 0.10
C LEU A 64 -2.95 -25.45 -1.06
N ALA A 65 -1.66 -25.51 -0.77
CA ALA A 65 -0.59 -25.64 -1.75
C ALA A 65 -0.70 -26.95 -2.55
N SER A 66 -0.90 -28.09 -1.88
CA SER A 66 -1.14 -29.37 -2.53
C SER A 66 -2.35 -29.30 -3.46
N ARG A 67 -3.50 -28.81 -2.97
CA ARG A 67 -4.70 -28.67 -3.80
C ARG A 67 -4.54 -27.71 -4.98
N TYR A 68 -3.72 -26.67 -4.83
CA TYR A 68 -3.45 -25.71 -5.91
C TYR A 68 -2.57 -26.33 -7.00
N VAL A 69 -1.52 -27.06 -6.62
CA VAL A 69 -0.63 -27.74 -7.58
C VAL A 69 -1.36 -28.86 -8.32
N ASP A 70 -2.24 -29.60 -7.64
CA ASP A 70 -3.04 -30.67 -8.23
C ASP A 70 -4.20 -30.17 -9.11
N ALA A 71 -4.53 -28.88 -9.03
CA ALA A 71 -5.59 -28.28 -9.84
C ALA A 71 -5.13 -28.04 -11.29
N ASP A 72 -6.06 -28.13 -12.24
CA ASP A 72 -5.80 -27.75 -13.63
C ASP A 72 -5.64 -26.23 -13.78
N VAL A 73 -5.11 -25.81 -14.93
CA VAL A 73 -4.79 -24.42 -15.25
C VAL A 73 -5.99 -23.48 -15.09
N GLY A 74 -7.21 -23.94 -15.41
CA GLY A 74 -8.42 -23.14 -15.26
C GLY A 74 -8.74 -22.84 -13.79
N ARG A 75 -8.68 -23.86 -12.94
CA ARG A 75 -8.89 -23.72 -11.48
C ARG A 75 -7.78 -22.90 -10.81
N GLN A 76 -6.54 -23.03 -11.25
CA GLN A 76 -5.44 -22.21 -10.74
C GLN A 76 -5.65 -20.72 -11.05
N ALA A 77 -6.01 -20.38 -12.30
CA ALA A 77 -6.29 -19.00 -12.68
C ALA A 77 -7.49 -18.41 -11.90
N GLN A 78 -8.52 -19.21 -11.67
CA GLN A 78 -9.67 -18.81 -10.86
C GLN A 78 -9.28 -18.55 -9.40
N PHE A 79 -8.45 -19.40 -8.79
CA PHE A 79 -7.92 -19.18 -7.45
C PHE A 79 -7.11 -17.87 -7.37
N GLN A 80 -6.20 -17.64 -8.32
CA GLN A 80 -5.42 -16.39 -8.39
C GLN A 80 -6.34 -15.17 -8.51
N HIS A 81 -7.40 -15.26 -9.31
CA HIS A 81 -8.37 -14.19 -9.46
C HIS A 81 -9.10 -13.88 -8.15
N TYR A 82 -9.56 -14.89 -7.42
CA TYR A 82 -10.19 -14.68 -6.11
C TYR A 82 -9.21 -14.14 -5.08
N LEU A 83 -7.98 -14.64 -5.05
CA LEU A 83 -6.94 -14.13 -4.16
C LEU A 83 -6.67 -12.63 -4.41
N LEU A 84 -6.59 -12.22 -5.68
CA LEU A 84 -6.44 -10.82 -6.06
C LEU A 84 -7.66 -9.98 -5.65
N ILE A 85 -8.89 -10.47 -5.84
CA ILE A 85 -10.10 -9.75 -5.42
C ILE A 85 -10.10 -9.53 -3.91
N VAL A 86 -9.86 -10.58 -3.12
CA VAL A 86 -9.85 -10.49 -1.65
C VAL A 86 -8.77 -9.50 -1.19
N TRP A 87 -7.59 -9.57 -1.78
CA TRP A 87 -6.50 -8.63 -1.47
C TRP A 87 -6.85 -7.20 -1.88
N ALA A 88 -7.46 -6.98 -3.06
CA ALA A 88 -7.89 -5.67 -3.53
C ALA A 88 -8.98 -5.05 -2.63
N ILE A 89 -9.92 -5.87 -2.13
CA ILE A 89 -10.93 -5.43 -1.15
C ILE A 89 -10.24 -4.97 0.14
N ALA A 90 -9.31 -5.76 0.68
CA ALA A 90 -8.57 -5.40 1.89
C ALA A 90 -7.76 -4.11 1.68
N LEU A 91 -7.05 -4.00 0.56
CA LEU A 91 -6.29 -2.81 0.17
C LEU A 91 -7.18 -1.57 0.07
N THR A 92 -8.32 -1.69 -0.59
CA THR A 92 -9.29 -0.59 -0.77
C THR A 92 -9.88 -0.16 0.56
N ALA A 93 -10.27 -1.11 1.41
CA ALA A 93 -10.80 -0.82 2.73
C ALA A 93 -9.78 -0.08 3.60
N ILE A 94 -8.55 -0.61 3.72
CA ILE A 94 -7.48 0.01 4.51
C ILE A 94 -7.13 1.38 3.94
N GLY A 95 -6.98 1.49 2.62
CA GLY A 95 -6.70 2.75 1.93
C GLY A 95 -7.79 3.79 2.21
N PHE A 96 -9.06 3.39 2.14
CA PHE A 96 -10.20 4.26 2.44
C PHE A 96 -10.20 4.73 3.89
N PHE A 97 -10.00 3.85 4.86
CA PHE A 97 -9.92 4.26 6.27
C PHE A 97 -8.71 5.17 6.55
N ARG A 98 -7.60 4.95 5.84
CA ARG A 98 -6.38 5.74 6.00
C ARG A 98 -6.33 7.01 5.14
N ARG A 99 -7.38 7.31 4.38
CA ARG A 99 -7.50 8.55 3.58
C ARG A 99 -7.36 9.82 4.44
N GLY A 100 -7.80 9.76 5.70
CA GLY A 100 -7.69 10.87 6.64
C GLY A 100 -6.25 11.29 6.94
N SER A 101 -5.31 10.34 6.95
CA SER A 101 -3.88 10.62 7.19
C SER A 101 -3.24 11.42 6.06
N LEU A 102 -3.62 11.15 4.80
CA LEU A 102 -3.16 11.94 3.64
C LEU A 102 -3.78 13.34 3.63
N ALA A 103 -5.07 13.45 3.94
CA ALA A 103 -5.77 14.73 3.98
C ALA A 103 -5.21 15.68 5.06
N GLN A 104 -4.76 15.12 6.20
CA GLN A 104 -4.10 15.89 7.26
C GLN A 104 -2.72 16.39 6.82
N ALA A 105 -1.91 15.55 6.16
CA ALA A 105 -0.57 15.95 5.71
C ALA A 105 -0.59 17.06 4.64
N VAL A 106 -1.61 17.09 3.78
CA VAL A 106 -1.82 18.20 2.81
C VAL A 106 -2.22 19.48 3.52
N ARG A 107 -3.16 19.41 4.48
CA ARG A 107 -3.57 20.58 5.29
C ARG A 107 -2.42 21.17 6.09
N ASP A 108 -1.57 20.33 6.67
CA ASP A 108 -0.41 20.81 7.45
C ASP A 108 0.64 21.50 6.57
N SER A 109 0.72 21.13 5.29
CA SER A 109 1.60 21.80 4.33
C SER A 109 1.05 23.19 3.95
N GLU A 110 -0.25 23.30 3.72
CA GLU A 110 -0.93 24.58 3.43
C GLU A 110 -0.82 25.57 4.59
N LYS A 111 -0.91 25.07 5.84
CA LYS A 111 -0.83 25.90 7.05
C LYS A 111 0.58 26.42 7.37
N ASN A 112 1.62 25.85 6.77
CA ASN A 112 3.01 26.24 6.99
C ASN A 112 3.52 27.25 5.92
N ASP A 113 2.71 27.50 4.89
CA ASP A 113 3.00 28.41 3.78
C ASP A 113 2.22 29.75 3.85
N GLY A 114 1.37 29.96 4.86
CA GLY A 114 0.59 31.19 5.10
C GLY A 114 0.95 31.87 6.42
#